data_AF-Q5SID1-F1
#
_entry.id   AF-Q5SID1-F1
#
_cell.length_a   1.000
_cell.length_b   1.000
_cell.length_c   1.000
_cell.angle_alpha   90.00
_cell.angle_beta   90.00
_cell.angle_gamma   90.00
#
_symmetry.space_group_name_H-M   'P 1'
#
loop_
_entity.id
_entity.type
_entity.pdbx_description
1 polymer ?
#
loop_
_entity_poly.entity_id
_entity_poly.type
_entity_poly.pdbx_seq_one_letter_code
_entity_poly.pdbx_strand_id
1 'polypeptide(L)'
;MASVVRHRFRVEEDFYTQAHPGPEDVLLLVEVSLSTEAWDREKKLPLYARAGLPEVWRLTREGLEVHRDPEGGRFLVARGETIAPLLLPQAEFPFQPPL
;
A
#
# COMPACT_ATOMS: atom_id res chain seq x y z
N MET A 1 -22.29 3.79 -10.13
CA MET A 1 -22.63 3.72 -8.69
C MET A 1 -21.32 3.57 -7.94
N ALA A 2 -20.75 4.67 -7.43
CA ALA A 2 -19.54 4.60 -6.61
C ALA A 2 -19.93 4.02 -5.25
N SER A 3 -19.50 2.79 -4.96
CA SER A 3 -19.65 2.21 -3.63
C SER A 3 -18.72 2.96 -2.69
N VAL A 4 -19.27 3.73 -1.74
CA VAL A 4 -18.47 4.29 -0.66
C VAL A 4 -18.14 3.14 0.29
N VAL A 5 -17.00 2.49 0.07
CA VAL A 5 -16.45 1.53 1.03
C VAL A 5 -16.02 2.34 2.26
N ARG A 6 -16.84 2.33 3.31
CA ARG A 6 -16.45 2.85 4.62
C ARG A 6 -15.42 1.89 5.21
N HIS A 7 -14.14 2.22 5.07
CA HIS A 7 -13.07 1.50 5.73
C HIS A 7 -13.11 1.84 7.22
N ARG A 8 -13.44 0.85 8.06
CA ARG A 8 -13.41 0.98 9.53
C ARG A 8 -12.13 0.31 10.02
N PHE A 9 -11.07 1.11 10.15
CA PHE A 9 -9.83 0.62 10.72
C PHE A 9 -10.03 0.30 12.20
N ARG A 10 -9.53 -0.85 12.62
CA ARG A 10 -9.39 -1.21 14.02
C ARG A 10 -7.90 -1.33 14.30
N VAL A 11 -7.48 -0.75 15.42
CA VAL A 11 -6.18 -1.06 16.00
C VAL A 11 -6.48 -1.97 17.17
N GLU A 12 -5.90 -3.18 17.17
CA GLU A 12 -6.05 -4.10 18.30
C GLU A 12 -5.31 -3.57 19.54
N GLU A 13 -5.92 -3.74 20.72
CA GLU A 13 -5.37 -3.23 22.00
C GLU A 13 -4.03 -3.89 22.36
N ASP A 14 -3.82 -5.12 21.90
CA ASP A 14 -2.60 -5.89 22.13
C ASP A 14 -1.48 -5.58 21.13
N PHE A 15 -1.69 -4.61 20.23
CA PHE A 15 -0.77 -4.28 19.14
C PHE A 15 -0.39 -5.47 18.26
N TYR A 16 -1.35 -6.36 17.97
CA TYR A 16 -1.15 -7.54 17.11
C TYR A 16 -0.12 -8.54 17.67
N THR A 17 0.08 -8.56 18.99
CA THR A 17 1.00 -9.52 19.63
C THR A 17 0.42 -10.93 19.69
N GLN A 18 -0.90 -11.10 19.67
CA GLN A 18 -1.57 -12.40 19.68
C GLN A 18 -1.95 -12.90 18.27
N ALA A 19 -2.12 -12.02 17.29
CA ALA A 19 -2.47 -12.37 15.91
C ALA A 19 -1.97 -11.32 14.92
N HIS A 20 -1.70 -11.73 13.67
CA HIS A 20 -1.34 -10.81 12.60
C HIS A 20 -2.53 -9.94 12.17
N PRO A 21 -2.29 -8.68 11.73
CA PRO A 21 -3.36 -7.82 11.21
C PRO A 21 -4.04 -8.44 9.99
N GLY A 22 -5.38 -8.34 9.95
CA GLY A 22 -6.18 -8.66 8.78
C GLY A 22 -6.22 -7.50 7.77
N PRO A 23 -6.75 -7.70 6.55
CA PRO A 23 -6.88 -6.62 5.56
C PRO A 23 -7.66 -5.39 6.07
N GLU A 24 -8.64 -5.59 6.95
CA GLU A 24 -9.43 -4.52 7.58
C GLU A 24 -8.63 -3.65 8.57
N ASP A 25 -7.47 -4.14 9.01
CA ASP A 25 -6.59 -3.49 9.97
C ASP A 25 -5.46 -2.69 9.28
N VAL A 26 -5.33 -2.83 7.96
CA VAL A 26 -4.20 -2.29 7.18
C VAL A 26 -4.60 -0.98 6.48
N LEU A 27 -3.99 0.13 6.92
CA LEU A 27 -4.12 1.45 6.28
C LEU A 27 -3.35 1.56 4.96
N LEU A 28 -2.18 0.91 4.91
CA LEU A 28 -1.26 0.91 3.78
C LEU A 28 -0.38 -0.34 3.88
N LEU A 29 -0.26 -1.09 2.79
CA LEU A 29 0.73 -2.16 2.67
C LEU A 29 1.96 -1.64 1.94
N VAL A 30 3.14 -1.78 2.55
CA VAL A 30 4.43 -1.43 1.92
C VAL A 30 5.29 -2.69 1.77
N GLU A 31 5.70 -2.98 0.54
CA GLU A 31 6.61 -4.07 0.19
C GLU A 31 7.98 -3.50 -0.17
N VAL A 32 9.04 -4.03 0.41
CA VAL A 32 10.42 -3.71 0.02
C VAL A 32 10.94 -4.87 -0.82
N SER A 33 10.96 -4.70 -2.14
CA SER A 33 11.33 -5.77 -3.07
C SER A 33 12.73 -5.55 -3.64
N LEU A 34 13.70 -6.33 -3.14
CA LEU A 34 15.08 -6.37 -3.64
C LEU A 34 15.31 -7.50 -4.67
N SER A 35 14.28 -8.31 -4.95
CA SER A 35 14.35 -9.49 -5.82
C SER A 35 13.48 -9.34 -7.08
N THR A 36 13.60 -10.29 -8.02
CA THR A 36 13.00 -10.19 -9.36
C THR A 36 11.47 -10.14 -9.34
N GLU A 37 10.96 -9.26 -10.19
CA GLU A 37 9.63 -8.64 -10.21
C GLU A 37 8.43 -9.55 -10.55
N ALA A 38 8.66 -10.71 -11.16
CA ALA A 38 7.60 -11.49 -11.82
C ALA A 38 6.58 -12.09 -10.82
N TRP A 39 7.04 -12.63 -9.70
CA TRP A 39 6.14 -13.25 -8.71
C TRP A 39 5.27 -12.22 -7.98
N ASP A 40 5.85 -11.07 -7.60
CA ASP A 40 5.14 -10.00 -6.91
C ASP A 40 4.01 -9.44 -7.78
N ARG A 41 4.27 -9.22 -9.07
CA ARG A 41 3.31 -8.63 -9.99
C ARG A 41 2.15 -9.56 -10.33
N GLU A 42 2.44 -10.83 -10.61
CA GLU A 42 1.41 -11.76 -11.12
C GLU A 42 0.59 -12.43 -10.02
N LYS A 43 1.08 -12.45 -8.76
CA LYS A 43 0.41 -13.16 -7.67
C LYS A 43 0.02 -12.30 -6.49
N LYS A 44 0.95 -11.51 -5.94
CA LYS A 44 0.69 -10.76 -4.70
C LYS A 44 -0.30 -9.62 -4.92
N LEU A 45 -0.08 -8.80 -5.94
CA LEU A 45 -0.95 -7.64 -6.20
C LEU A 45 -2.42 -8.03 -6.44
N PRO A 46 -2.75 -9.03 -7.30
CA PRO A 46 -4.14 -9.48 -7.42
C PRO A 46 -4.71 -10.05 -6.12
N LEU A 47 -3.89 -10.71 -5.29
CA LEU A 47 -4.33 -11.24 -4.01
C LEU A 47 -4.65 -10.12 -3.01
N TYR A 48 -3.84 -9.08 -2.96
CA TYR A 48 -4.06 -7.89 -2.12
C TYR A 48 -5.32 -7.12 -2.52
N ALA A 49 -5.53 -6.91 -3.82
CA ALA A 49 -6.76 -6.29 -4.32
C ALA A 49 -8.00 -7.12 -3.97
N ARG A 50 -7.94 -8.46 -4.15
CA ARG A 50 -9.03 -9.37 -3.76
C ARG A 50 -9.28 -9.41 -2.26
N ALA A 51 -8.26 -9.15 -1.44
CA ALA A 51 -8.38 -9.01 0.00
C ALA A 51 -8.98 -7.64 0.42
N GLY A 52 -9.23 -6.74 -0.54
CA GLY A 52 -9.85 -5.44 -0.30
C GLY A 52 -8.87 -4.35 0.13
N LEU A 53 -7.56 -4.56 -0.05
CA LEU A 53 -6.57 -3.51 0.22
C LEU A 53 -6.64 -2.45 -0.88
N PRO A 54 -6.94 -1.18 -0.55
CA PRO A 54 -7.17 -0.15 -1.57
C PRO A 54 -5.86 0.46 -2.09
N GLU A 55 -4.74 0.24 -1.38
CA GLU A 55 -3.43 0.77 -1.75
C GLU A 55 -2.29 -0.16 -1.34
N VAL A 56 -1.35 -0.38 -2.27
CA VAL A 56 -0.08 -1.09 -2.03
C VAL A 56 1.07 -0.29 -2.60
N TRP A 57 2.10 -0.06 -1.80
CA TRP A 57 3.34 0.57 -2.22
C TRP A 57 4.46 -0.45 -2.32
N ARG A 58 5.22 -0.43 -3.41
CA ARG A 58 6.36 -1.32 -3.63
C ARG A 58 7.62 -0.49 -3.82
N LEU A 59 8.56 -0.59 -2.90
CA LEU A 59 9.89 -0.01 -3.04
C LEU A 59 10.74 -0.92 -3.92
N THR A 60 11.14 -0.38 -5.07
CA THR A 60 11.95 -1.05 -6.11
C THR A 60 13.28 -0.32 -6.31
N ARG A 61 14.12 -0.78 -7.23
CA ARG A 61 15.37 -0.06 -7.58
C ARG A 61 15.09 1.23 -8.35
N GLU A 62 13.97 1.28 -9.05
CA GLU A 62 13.56 2.36 -9.95
C GLU A 62 12.80 3.47 -9.19
N GLY A 63 12.30 3.17 -7.98
CA GLY A 63 11.54 4.10 -7.15
C GLY A 63 10.41 3.39 -6.39
N LEU A 64 9.39 4.15 -6.00
CA LEU A 64 8.21 3.64 -5.32
C LEU A 64 7.08 3.40 -6.34
N GLU A 65 6.74 2.14 -6.61
CA GLU A 65 5.59 1.75 -7.45
C GLU A 65 4.34 1.73 -6.58
N VAL A 66 3.36 2.58 -6.88
CA VAL A 66 2.10 2.71 -6.16
C VAL A 66 0.99 2.05 -6.96
N HIS A 67 0.20 1.20 -6.31
CA HIS A 67 -0.99 0.56 -6.86
C HIS A 67 -2.21 0.96 -6.03
N ARG A 68 -3.25 1.50 -6.69
CA ARG A 68 -4.51 1.91 -6.07
C ARG A 68 -5.69 1.34 -6.84
N ASP A 69 -6.59 0.66 -6.15
CA ASP A 69 -7.81 0.08 -6.72
C ASP A 69 -9.04 0.87 -6.26
N PRO A 70 -10.10 1.05 -7.08
CA PRO A 70 -10.18 0.78 -8.52
C PRO A 70 -9.77 1.95 -9.43
N GLU A 71 -9.69 3.17 -8.90
CA GLU A 71 -9.59 4.38 -9.73
C GLU A 71 -8.18 4.99 -9.78
N GLY A 72 -7.33 4.72 -8.78
CA GLY A 72 -6.01 5.37 -8.69
C GLY A 72 -4.93 4.76 -9.60
N GLY A 73 -5.18 3.56 -10.14
CA GLY A 73 -4.31 2.91 -11.10
C GLY A 73 -2.91 2.60 -10.56
N ARG A 74 -1.93 2.61 -11.47
CA ARG A 74 -0.52 2.36 -11.15
C ARG A 74 0.36 3.52 -11.60
N PHE A 75 1.24 3.98 -10.72
CA PHE A 75 2.21 5.03 -11.04
C PHE A 75 3.51 4.86 -10.25
N LEU A 76 4.58 5.52 -10.71
CA LEU A 76 5.87 5.58 -10.04
C LEU A 76 6.02 6.93 -9.34
N VAL A 77 6.54 6.92 -8.12
CA VAL A 77 6.94 8.12 -7.39
C VAL A 77 8.47 8.21 -7.41
N ALA A 78 8.97 9.30 -7.97
CA ALA A 78 10.39 9.59 -8.08
C ALA A 78 10.93 10.24 -6.79
N ARG A 79 12.25 10.16 -6.61
CA ARG A 79 12.93 10.81 -5.48
C ARG A 79 12.62 12.31 -5.47
N GLY A 80 12.17 12.81 -4.33
CA GLY A 80 11.83 14.22 -4.12
C GLY A 80 10.37 14.58 -4.42
N GLU A 81 9.59 13.68 -5.03
CA GLU A 81 8.15 13.88 -5.18
C GLU A 81 7.42 13.64 -3.86
N THR A 82 6.37 14.42 -3.59
CA THR A 82 5.52 14.23 -2.40
C THR A 82 4.47 13.16 -2.65
N ILE A 83 4.28 12.28 -1.68
CA ILE A 83 3.26 11.24 -1.70
C ILE A 83 2.55 11.17 -0.35
N ALA A 84 1.28 10.77 -0.36
CA ALA A 84 0.49 10.50 0.83
C ALA A 84 -0.29 9.20 0.65
N PRO A 85 -0.49 8.39 1.71
CA PRO A 85 -1.36 7.23 1.66
C PRO A 85 -2.80 7.63 1.35
N LEU A 86 -3.50 6.83 0.55
CA LEU A 86 -4.89 7.06 0.12
C LEU A 86 -5.84 7.23 1.31
N LEU A 87 -5.65 6.42 2.35
CA LEU A 87 -6.49 6.39 3.54
C LEU A 87 -5.98 7.28 4.68
N LEU A 88 -4.83 7.93 4.48
CA LEU A 88 -4.21 8.83 5.46
C LEU A 88 -3.60 10.06 4.75
N PRO A 89 -4.42 10.87 4.04
CA PRO A 89 -3.92 11.96 3.20
C PRO A 89 -3.15 13.04 3.97
N GLN A 90 -3.38 13.16 5.28
CA GLN A 90 -2.64 14.08 6.15
C GLN A 90 -1.19 13.65 6.43
N ALA A 91 -0.83 12.40 6.14
CA ALA A 91 0.53 11.88 6.28
C ALA A 91 1.31 12.02 4.97
N GLU A 92 1.30 13.22 4.40
CA GLU A 92 2.08 13.54 3.21
C GLU A 92 3.57 13.73 3.56
N PHE A 93 4.45 13.27 2.68
CA PHE A 93 5.90 13.46 2.84
C PHE A 93 6.63 13.38 1.50
N PRO A 94 7.81 14.03 1.37
CA PRO A 94 8.66 13.86 0.19
C PRO A 94 9.28 12.46 0.20
N PHE A 95 9.14 11.71 -0.89
CA PHE A 95 9.76 10.41 -1.06
C PHE A 95 11.29 10.56 -1.18
N GLN A 96 11.98 10.30 -0.08
CA GLN A 96 13.44 10.39 0.02
C GLN A 96 13.97 9.11 0.70
N PRO A 97 14.09 7.99 -0.05
CA PRO A 97 14.64 6.77 0.51
C PRO A 97 16.10 7.00 0.92
N PRO A 98 16.55 6.48 2.09
CA PRO A 98 17.96 6.51 2.46
C PRO A 98 18.77 5.80 1.38
N LEU A 99 19.94 6.38 1.05
CA LEU A 99 20.87 5.84 0.05
C LEU A 99 21.26 4.40 0.36
#